data_AF-A0A7Y5E2E8-F1
#
_entry.id   AF-A0A7Y5E2E8-F1
#
_cell.length_a   1.000
_cell.length_b   1.000
_cell.length_c   1.000
_cell.angle_alpha   90.00
_cell.angle_beta   90.00
_cell.angle_gamma   90.00
#
_symmetry.space_group_name_H-M   'P 1'
#
loop_
_entity.id
_entity.type
_entity.pdbx_description
1 polymer ?
#
loop_
_entity_poly.entity_id
_entity_poly.type
_entity_poly.pdbx_seq_one_letter_code
_entity_poly.pdbx_strand_id
1 'polypeptide(L)'
;MLRHAIVAVLAAAGVACAMSDEDLGAMTRTDQDLTRANLLFEGTCDFLRSCSSSSRGVAAPDVVWGCEGQGPCSDDEPWVAAPRNGALGLSQTGLCGRRVRFCNGSKCIVAKVRDRSTSSDKFEASEGTMRALGLTAGLTARCTGYGSGRVTIEVLP
;
A
#
# COMPACT_ATOMS: atom_id res chain seq x y z
N MET A 1 37.14 -46.24 1.85
CA MET A 1 38.19 -45.45 1.17
C MET A 1 37.91 -43.97 1.43
N LEU A 2 38.57 -43.40 2.44
CA LEU A 2 38.44 -42.00 2.85
C LEU A 2 39.15 -41.09 1.84
N ARG A 3 38.46 -40.07 1.31
CA ARG A 3 39.10 -38.94 0.61
C ARG A 3 38.81 -37.67 1.40
N HIS A 4 39.84 -37.22 2.11
CA HIS A 4 39.92 -35.90 2.73
C HIS A 4 40.05 -34.86 1.62
N ALA A 5 39.18 -33.85 1.61
CA ALA A 5 39.33 -32.67 0.76
C ALA A 5 39.86 -31.51 1.63
N ILE A 6 41.00 -30.97 1.17
CA ILE A 6 41.79 -29.91 1.77
C ILE A 6 41.24 -28.54 1.33
N VAL A 7 40.93 -27.71 2.31
CA VAL A 7 41.19 -26.26 2.47
C VAL A 7 41.23 -25.36 1.22
N ALA A 8 40.45 -24.29 1.26
CA ALA A 8 40.89 -22.95 0.83
C ALA A 8 40.14 -21.89 1.65
N VAL A 9 40.79 -21.34 2.69
CA VAL A 9 40.33 -20.15 3.40
C VAL A 9 40.90 -18.95 2.65
N LEU A 10 40.06 -18.24 1.90
CA LEU A 10 40.42 -16.93 1.36
C LEU A 10 40.26 -15.87 2.45
N ALA A 11 41.39 -15.31 2.89
CA ALA A 11 41.44 -14.08 3.64
C ALA A 11 41.15 -12.91 2.68
N ALA A 12 39.98 -12.28 2.82
CA ALA A 12 39.69 -11.02 2.15
C ALA A 12 40.37 -9.88 2.93
N ALA A 13 41.35 -9.24 2.29
CA ALA A 13 42.00 -8.05 2.79
C ALA A 13 40.98 -6.90 2.90
N GLY A 14 40.92 -6.30 4.09
CA GLY A 14 40.08 -5.15 4.39
C GLY A 14 40.50 -3.93 3.58
N VAL A 15 39.57 -3.44 2.76
CA VAL A 15 39.58 -2.07 2.27
C VAL A 15 38.85 -1.24 3.32
N ALA A 16 39.60 -0.58 4.18
CA ALA A 16 39.09 0.45 5.07
C ALA A 16 38.78 1.71 4.23
N CYS A 17 37.56 1.80 3.71
CA CYS A 17 37.04 3.06 3.22
C CYS A 17 36.84 3.99 4.41
N ALA A 18 37.74 4.96 4.56
CA ALA A 18 37.47 6.18 5.30
C ALA A 18 36.24 6.85 4.67
N MET A 19 35.08 6.68 5.29
CA MET A 19 33.87 7.41 4.94
C MET A 19 33.93 8.74 5.67
N SER A 20 33.99 9.82 4.91
CA SER A 20 33.93 11.18 5.39
C SER A 20 32.64 11.41 6.18
N ASP A 21 32.77 11.97 7.39
CA ASP A 21 31.70 12.47 8.25
C ASP A 21 31.02 13.72 7.65
N GLU A 22 30.53 13.64 6.42
CA GLU A 22 29.79 14.72 5.77
C GLU A 22 28.30 14.37 5.77
N ASP A 23 27.63 14.95 6.76
CA ASP A 23 26.23 15.37 6.71
C ASP A 23 25.19 14.25 6.56
N LEU A 24 25.12 13.42 7.59
CA LEU A 24 23.89 12.73 7.98
C LEU A 24 22.86 13.76 8.48
N GLY A 25 22.38 14.60 7.57
CA GLY A 25 21.07 15.22 7.62
C GLY A 25 19.98 14.15 7.46
N ALA A 26 20.07 13.08 8.26
CA ALA A 26 18.94 12.23 8.57
C ALA A 26 17.98 13.12 9.37
N MET A 27 17.18 13.91 8.64
CA MET A 27 15.97 14.47 9.17
C MET A 27 15.18 13.29 9.71
N THR A 28 15.31 13.04 11.01
CA THR A 28 14.28 12.45 11.84
C THR A 28 13.07 13.35 11.63
N ARG A 29 12.33 13.09 10.56
CA ARG A 29 10.94 13.51 10.42
C ARG A 29 10.28 12.92 11.63
N THR A 30 10.11 13.77 12.64
CA THR A 30 9.39 13.43 13.85
C THR A 30 8.03 12.94 13.40
N ASP A 31 7.56 11.83 13.97
CA ASP A 31 6.23 11.23 13.73
C ASP A 31 5.04 12.21 13.92
N GLN A 32 5.30 13.49 14.17
CA GLN A 32 4.33 14.56 14.38
C GLN A 32 3.56 14.98 13.13
N ASP A 33 4.08 14.75 11.92
CA ASP A 33 3.36 15.09 10.67
C ASP A 33 2.49 13.94 10.14
N LEU A 34 2.52 12.78 10.80
CA LEU A 34 1.77 11.60 10.36
C LEU A 34 0.33 11.64 10.88
N THR A 35 -0.62 11.79 9.97
CA THR A 35 -2.05 11.73 10.32
C THR A 35 -2.47 10.29 10.55
N ARG A 36 -3.16 10.01 11.66
CA ARG A 36 -3.76 8.68 11.89
C ARG A 36 -5.01 8.53 11.05
N ALA A 37 -5.15 7.39 10.38
CA ALA A 37 -6.32 7.03 9.59
C ALA A 37 -6.75 5.60 9.87
N ASN A 38 -8.02 5.30 9.57
CA ASN A 38 -8.50 3.94 9.48
C ASN A 38 -8.43 3.49 8.02
N LEU A 39 -7.89 2.30 7.80
CA LEU A 39 -7.82 1.63 6.52
C LEU A 39 -8.77 0.42 6.57
N LEU A 40 -9.64 0.28 5.58
CA LEU A 40 -10.52 -0.86 5.40
C LEU A 40 -10.08 -1.68 4.18
N PHE A 41 -10.39 -2.97 4.17
CA PHE A 41 -10.26 -3.78 2.97
C PHE A 41 -11.40 -3.48 2.00
N GLU A 42 -11.06 -3.07 0.77
CA GLU A 42 -12.03 -2.77 -0.28
C GLU A 42 -12.57 -4.05 -0.94
N GLY A 43 -11.72 -5.07 -1.05
CA GLY A 43 -12.03 -6.29 -1.79
C GLY A 43 -10.93 -6.64 -2.80
N THR A 44 -11.15 -7.76 -3.48
CA THR A 44 -10.34 -8.20 -4.63
C THR A 44 -10.89 -7.65 -5.94
N CYS A 45 -10.16 -7.79 -7.04
CA CYS A 45 -10.63 -7.46 -8.39
C CYS A 45 -11.90 -8.23 -8.77
N ASP A 46 -12.00 -9.50 -8.36
CA ASP A 46 -13.20 -10.32 -8.56
C ASP A 46 -14.38 -9.83 -7.72
N PHE A 47 -14.13 -9.38 -6.49
CA PHE A 47 -15.14 -8.73 -5.65
C PHE A 47 -15.65 -7.46 -6.33
N LEU A 48 -14.76 -6.58 -6.82
CA LEU A 48 -15.16 -5.34 -7.48
C LEU A 48 -16.03 -5.64 -8.71
N ARG A 49 -15.61 -6.55 -9.60
CA ARG A 49 -16.40 -6.95 -10.77
C ARG A 49 -17.74 -7.62 -10.43
N SER A 50 -17.85 -8.27 -9.27
CA SER A 50 -19.09 -8.93 -8.86
C SER A 50 -20.05 -8.02 -8.10
N CYS A 51 -19.51 -7.11 -7.29
CA CYS A 51 -20.24 -6.52 -6.17
C CYS A 51 -20.34 -4.99 -6.28
N SER A 52 -19.29 -4.32 -6.78
CA SER A 52 -19.34 -2.87 -7.01
C SER A 52 -20.37 -2.54 -8.09
N SER A 53 -21.23 -1.56 -7.83
CA SER A 53 -22.24 -1.10 -8.78
C SER A 53 -21.63 -0.57 -10.08
N SER A 54 -20.44 0.01 -10.00
CA SER A 54 -19.75 0.63 -11.16
C SER A 54 -19.01 -0.39 -12.00
N SER A 55 -18.52 -1.48 -11.39
CA SER A 55 -17.70 -2.49 -12.06
C SER A 55 -18.46 -3.75 -12.44
N ARG A 56 -19.74 -3.85 -12.08
CA ARG A 56 -20.55 -5.03 -12.35
C ARG A 56 -20.68 -5.28 -13.86
N GLY A 57 -20.25 -6.46 -14.30
CA GLY A 57 -20.32 -6.88 -15.70
C GLY A 57 -19.16 -6.40 -16.57
N VAL A 58 -18.17 -5.71 -15.99
CA VAL A 58 -16.91 -5.40 -16.68
C VAL A 58 -16.11 -6.69 -16.86
N ALA A 59 -15.63 -6.91 -18.09
CA ALA A 59 -14.81 -8.08 -18.41
C ALA A 59 -13.43 -7.99 -17.73
N ALA A 60 -12.93 -9.11 -17.25
CA ALA A 60 -11.57 -9.18 -16.72
C ALA A 60 -10.53 -8.81 -17.81
N PRO A 61 -9.40 -8.17 -17.44
CA PRO A 61 -8.94 -7.89 -16.07
C PRO A 61 -9.47 -6.57 -15.47
N ASP A 62 -10.36 -5.86 -16.17
CA ASP A 62 -10.72 -4.49 -15.85
C ASP A 62 -11.73 -4.36 -14.70
N VAL A 63 -11.75 -3.16 -14.12
CA VAL A 63 -12.79 -2.61 -13.22
C VAL A 63 -13.00 -1.12 -13.58
N VAL A 64 -14.04 -0.51 -13.02
CA VAL A 64 -14.27 0.95 -13.12
C VAL A 64 -13.82 1.62 -11.83
N TRP A 65 -12.78 2.43 -11.96
CA TRP A 65 -12.19 3.24 -10.90
C TRP A 65 -12.84 4.62 -10.84
N GLY A 66 -13.21 5.07 -9.64
CA GLY A 66 -13.80 6.39 -9.41
C GLY A 66 -12.87 7.57 -9.72
N CYS A 67 -11.53 7.37 -9.75
CA CYS A 67 -10.59 8.42 -10.15
C CYS A 67 -10.05 8.28 -11.58
N GLU A 68 -9.98 7.06 -12.13
CA GLU A 68 -9.27 6.77 -13.38
C GLU A 68 -10.19 6.30 -14.52
N GLY A 69 -11.47 6.02 -14.25
CA GLY A 69 -12.37 5.39 -15.21
C GLY A 69 -12.13 3.88 -15.32
N GLN A 70 -12.50 3.28 -16.44
CA GLN A 70 -12.27 1.85 -16.66
C GLN A 70 -10.78 1.57 -16.90
N GLY A 71 -10.23 0.56 -16.22
CA GLY A 71 -8.86 0.10 -16.44
C GLY A 71 -8.53 -1.18 -15.69
N PRO A 72 -7.31 -1.71 -15.87
CA PRO A 72 -6.91 -3.00 -15.32
C PRO A 72 -6.88 -2.98 -13.79
N CYS A 73 -7.20 -4.13 -13.21
CA CYS A 73 -7.10 -4.42 -11.78
C CYS A 73 -6.18 -5.62 -11.53
N SER A 74 -5.33 -5.50 -10.52
CA SER A 74 -4.54 -6.60 -9.97
C SER A 74 -4.63 -6.59 -8.45
N ASP A 75 -4.84 -7.77 -7.86
CA ASP A 75 -4.87 -7.95 -6.40
C ASP A 75 -3.49 -7.80 -5.77
N ASP A 76 -2.42 -7.84 -6.57
CA ASP A 76 -1.06 -7.58 -6.12
C ASP A 76 -0.67 -6.10 -6.15
N GLU A 77 -1.42 -5.27 -6.85
CA GLU A 77 -1.13 -3.85 -7.00
C GLU A 77 -1.53 -3.06 -5.74
N PRO A 78 -0.61 -2.27 -5.15
CA PRO A 78 -0.94 -1.38 -4.05
C PRO A 78 -1.71 -0.14 -4.53
N TRP A 79 -3.02 -0.13 -4.27
CA TRP A 79 -3.88 1.02 -4.47
C TRP A 79 -4.83 1.22 -3.29
N VAL A 80 -5.42 2.41 -3.23
CA VAL A 80 -6.42 2.80 -2.23
C VAL A 80 -7.56 3.62 -2.85
N ALA A 81 -8.70 3.64 -2.17
CA ALA A 81 -9.84 4.50 -2.42
C ALA A 81 -9.85 5.66 -1.41
N ALA A 82 -10.03 6.89 -1.89
CA ALA A 82 -10.05 8.07 -1.02
C ALA A 82 -11.40 8.22 -0.29
N PRO A 83 -11.42 8.60 1.01
CA PRO A 83 -12.64 8.84 1.77
C PRO A 83 -13.51 9.94 1.16
N ARG A 84 -14.83 9.82 1.30
CA ARG A 84 -15.81 10.76 0.72
C ARG A 84 -15.61 12.21 1.17
N ASN A 85 -15.29 12.43 2.45
CA ASN A 85 -15.07 13.77 2.98
C ASN A 85 -13.64 14.29 2.73
N GLY A 86 -12.81 13.53 2.02
CA GLY A 86 -11.39 13.82 1.86
C GLY A 86 -10.57 13.49 3.10
N ALA A 87 -9.28 13.77 3.02
CA ALA A 87 -8.30 13.55 4.08
C ALA A 87 -7.07 14.44 3.81
N LEU A 88 -6.25 14.66 4.84
CA LEU A 88 -4.97 15.39 4.71
C LEU A 88 -5.15 16.82 4.13
N GLY A 89 -6.26 17.48 4.46
CA GLY A 89 -6.59 18.81 3.94
C GLY A 89 -7.02 18.84 2.48
N LEU A 90 -7.17 17.69 1.82
CA LEU A 90 -7.56 17.56 0.42
C LEU A 90 -8.96 16.96 0.32
N SER A 91 -9.73 17.41 -0.68
CA SER A 91 -11.00 16.78 -1.04
C SER A 91 -10.79 15.38 -1.62
N GLN A 92 -11.85 14.56 -1.66
CA GLN A 92 -11.79 13.23 -2.30
C GLN A 92 -11.23 13.30 -3.73
N THR A 93 -11.71 14.27 -4.53
CA THR A 93 -11.20 14.49 -5.90
C THR A 93 -9.76 14.99 -5.90
N GLY A 94 -9.36 15.82 -4.95
CA GLY A 94 -7.98 16.32 -4.83
C GLY A 94 -6.97 15.22 -4.50
N LEU A 95 -7.42 14.12 -3.90
CA LEU A 95 -6.60 12.93 -3.64
C LEU A 95 -6.45 12.01 -4.87
N CYS A 96 -7.34 12.07 -5.85
CA CYS A 96 -7.29 11.20 -7.02
C CYS A 96 -5.93 11.30 -7.75
N GLY A 97 -5.33 10.15 -8.04
CA GLY A 97 -4.03 10.05 -8.72
C GLY A 97 -2.80 10.34 -7.84
N ARG A 98 -2.99 10.82 -6.61
CA ARG A 98 -1.89 11.05 -5.66
C ARG A 98 -1.32 9.73 -5.15
N ARG A 99 -0.05 9.79 -4.73
CA ARG A 99 0.62 8.70 -4.02
C ARG A 99 0.59 9.02 -2.53
N VAL A 100 0.10 8.09 -1.73
CA VAL A 100 0.02 8.23 -0.27
C VAL A 100 0.86 7.13 0.35
N ARG A 101 1.74 7.53 1.27
CA ARG A 101 2.47 6.59 2.12
C ARG A 101 1.56 6.19 3.28
N PHE A 102 1.41 4.89 3.48
CA PHE A 102 0.72 4.29 4.61
C PHE A 102 1.74 3.53 5.45
N CYS A 103 1.64 3.62 6.78
CA CYS A 103 2.48 2.86 7.69
C CYS A 103 1.66 2.18 8.79
N ASN A 104 2.05 0.95 9.12
CA ASN A 104 1.54 0.15 10.23
C ASN A 104 2.74 -0.36 11.05
N GLY A 105 3.05 0.32 12.16
CA GLY A 105 4.31 0.10 12.87
C GLY A 105 5.51 0.38 11.95
N SER A 106 6.39 -0.61 11.79
CA SER A 106 7.58 -0.51 10.92
C SER A 106 7.31 -0.83 9.44
N LYS A 107 6.12 -1.32 9.08
CA LYS A 107 5.77 -1.65 7.70
C LYS A 107 5.14 -0.46 7.02
N CYS A 108 5.74 0.00 5.92
CA CYS A 108 5.22 1.11 5.13
C CYS A 108 5.09 0.72 3.66
N ILE A 109 4.09 1.26 2.99
CA ILE A 109 3.86 1.12 1.54
C ILE A 109 3.46 2.46 0.95
N VAL A 110 3.77 2.65 -0.34
CA VAL A 110 3.25 3.77 -1.12
C VAL A 110 2.19 3.22 -2.05
N ALA A 111 0.95 3.67 -1.88
CA ALA A 111 -0.18 3.27 -2.71
C ALA A 111 -0.71 4.46 -3.52
N LYS A 112 -1.17 4.20 -4.75
CA LYS A 112 -1.84 5.22 -5.58
C LYS A 112 -3.32 5.29 -5.20
N VAL A 113 -3.86 6.50 -5.12
CA VAL A 113 -5.30 6.71 -4.98
C VAL A 113 -5.95 6.52 -6.35
N ARG A 114 -6.55 5.35 -6.57
CA ARG A 114 -7.21 4.98 -7.84
C ARG A 114 -8.73 5.09 -7.77
N ASP A 115 -9.30 4.97 -6.58
CA ASP A 115 -10.76 4.92 -6.42
C ASP A 115 -11.31 5.94 -5.41
N ARG A 116 -12.64 5.98 -5.30
CA ARG A 116 -13.41 6.82 -4.40
C ARG A 116 -14.25 5.94 -3.47
N SER A 117 -13.91 6.00 -2.20
CA SER A 117 -14.65 5.31 -1.15
C SER A 117 -16.03 5.92 -0.95
N THR A 118 -17.00 5.09 -0.58
CA THR A 118 -18.29 5.55 -0.06
C THR A 118 -18.23 5.86 1.45
N SER A 119 -17.21 5.36 2.13
CA SER A 119 -16.93 5.65 3.54
C SER A 119 -16.56 7.13 3.74
N SER A 120 -17.10 7.75 4.78
CA SER A 120 -16.93 9.19 5.04
C SER A 120 -15.49 9.61 5.32
N ASP A 121 -14.77 8.81 6.10
CA ASP A 121 -13.57 9.19 6.84
C ASP A 121 -12.51 8.07 6.86
N LYS A 122 -12.69 7.05 6.02
CA LYS A 122 -11.82 5.87 5.97
C LYS A 122 -11.29 5.69 4.56
N PHE A 123 -10.01 5.37 4.46
CA PHE A 123 -9.48 4.84 3.21
C PHE A 123 -9.91 3.38 3.09
N GLU A 124 -10.21 2.96 1.87
CA GLU A 124 -10.35 1.54 1.53
C GLU A 124 -9.15 1.11 0.69
N ALA A 125 -8.70 -0.12 0.82
CA ALA A 125 -7.41 -0.59 0.30
C ALA A 125 -7.52 -1.91 -0.42
N SER A 126 -6.70 -2.05 -1.46
CA SER A 126 -6.52 -3.31 -2.18
C SER A 126 -5.93 -4.41 -1.29
N GLU A 127 -6.08 -5.66 -1.74
CA GLU A 127 -5.42 -6.80 -1.10
C GLU A 127 -3.90 -6.60 -1.01
N GLY A 128 -3.26 -6.16 -2.11
CA GLY A 128 -1.84 -5.84 -2.17
C GLY A 128 -1.41 -4.81 -1.12
N THR A 129 -2.19 -3.74 -0.93
CA THR A 129 -1.92 -2.73 0.11
C THR A 129 -2.06 -3.33 1.51
N MET A 130 -3.13 -4.07 1.80
CA MET A 130 -3.34 -4.69 3.11
C MET A 130 -2.22 -5.68 3.46
N ARG A 131 -1.84 -6.54 2.51
CA ARG A 131 -0.74 -7.51 2.66
C ARG A 131 0.61 -6.83 2.89
N ALA A 132 0.92 -5.78 2.14
CA ALA A 132 2.17 -5.02 2.30
C ALA A 132 2.28 -4.38 3.70
N LEU A 133 1.18 -3.92 4.27
CA LEU A 133 1.10 -3.39 5.63
C LEU A 133 1.08 -4.47 6.71
N GLY A 134 1.01 -5.75 6.34
CA GLY A 134 0.86 -6.87 7.26
C GLY A 134 -0.49 -6.87 7.99
N LEU A 135 -1.53 -6.31 7.37
CA LEU A 135 -2.89 -6.34 7.89
C LEU A 135 -3.61 -7.56 7.34
N THR A 136 -4.31 -8.30 8.20
CA THR A 136 -5.14 -9.43 7.77
C THR A 136 -6.40 -8.91 7.08
N ALA A 137 -6.68 -9.43 5.89
CA ALA A 137 -7.86 -9.12 5.11
C ALA A 137 -8.25 -10.33 4.24
N GLY A 138 -9.49 -10.35 3.77
CA GLY A 138 -9.95 -11.36 2.84
C GLY A 138 -11.46 -11.36 2.64
N LEU A 139 -11.93 -12.24 1.77
CA LEU A 139 -13.35 -12.45 1.53
C LEU A 139 -13.89 -13.56 2.44
N THR A 140 -15.10 -13.37 2.95
CA THR A 140 -15.88 -14.40 3.68
C THR A 140 -17.05 -14.91 2.83
N ALA A 141 -17.47 -14.14 1.83
CA ALA A 141 -18.44 -14.51 0.82
C ALA A 141 -18.18 -13.71 -0.47
N ARG A 142 -18.95 -13.98 -1.54
CA ARG A 142 -18.81 -13.30 -2.84
C ARG A 142 -18.77 -11.78 -2.73
N CYS A 143 -19.67 -11.20 -1.93
CA CYS A 143 -19.78 -9.76 -1.72
C CYS A 143 -19.65 -9.38 -0.24
N THR A 144 -18.83 -10.11 0.50
CA THR A 144 -18.56 -9.81 1.91
C THR A 144 -17.11 -10.15 2.23
N GLY A 145 -16.45 -9.25 2.94
CA GLY A 145 -15.06 -9.43 3.37
C GLY A 145 -14.81 -8.89 4.77
N TYR A 146 -13.56 -9.02 5.19
CA TYR A 146 -13.04 -8.51 6.45
C TYR A 146 -11.65 -7.91 6.21
N GLY A 147 -11.24 -7.05 7.13
CA GLY A 147 -9.92 -6.45 7.12
C GLY A 147 -10.01 -4.96 7.44
N SER A 148 -9.28 -4.57 8.48
CA SER A 148 -9.15 -3.17 8.85
C SER A 148 -7.90 -2.96 9.69
N GLY A 149 -7.36 -1.75 9.68
CA GLY A 149 -6.24 -1.39 10.53
C GLY A 149 -6.18 0.10 10.78
N ARG A 150 -5.58 0.49 11.91
CA ARG A 150 -5.18 1.87 12.15
C ARG A 150 -3.79 2.06 11.60
N VAL A 151 -3.62 3.08 10.77
CA VAL A 151 -2.38 3.39 10.06
C VAL A 151 -2.03 4.86 10.23
N THR A 152 -0.78 5.20 9.97
CA THR A 152 -0.36 6.58 9.73
C THR A 152 -0.25 6.85 8.24
N ILE A 153 -0.58 8.07 7.82
CA ILE A 153 -0.60 8.45 6.41
C ILE A 153 0.08 9.80 6.14
N GLU A 154 0.64 9.92 4.94
CA GLU A 154 1.28 11.12 4.41
C GLU A 154 1.06 11.18 2.88
N VAL A 155 0.63 12.32 2.34
CA VAL A 155 0.63 12.55 0.88
C VAL A 155 2.06 12.83 0.43
N LEU A 156 2.51 12.11 -0.58
CA LEU A 156 3.81 12.38 -1.20
C LEU A 156 3.69 13.50 -2.25
N PRO A 157 4.73 14.33 -2.41
CA PRO A 157 4.75 15.40 -3.41
C PRO A 157 4.52 14.88 -4.84
#